data_AF-H1S694-F1
#
_entry.id   AF-H1S694-F1
#
_cell.length_a   1.000
_cell.length_b   1.000
_cell.length_c   1.000
_cell.angle_alpha   90.00
_cell.angle_beta   90.00
_cell.angle_gamma   90.00
#
_symmetry.space_group_name_H-M   'P 1'
#
loop_
_entity.id
_entity.type
_entity.pdbx_description
1 polymer ?
#
loop_
_entity_poly.entity_id
_entity_poly.type
_entity_poly.pdbx_seq_one_letter_code
_entity_poly.pdbx_strand_id
1 'polypeptide(L)'
;MEFLRGTLFCLQQQHPQIPMLGLGADLCVPLELPPEVRSGRRLFFYPGSSIGNFAPVQAQALLERLRAAAGRGDGVLIGVDLLKDEQALVAAYDDALGVTAAFNRNVLRNLNRIVGSDFQLEDWRHAASFDREGSRIQMHLQAERDVTVHWAQGSRGFRAGEQIHTEDSYKYRPDDFAALLEAAGFDDPVWWTDPRGWFAVFHARA
;
A
#
# COMPACT_ATOMS: atom_id res chain seq x y z
N MET A 1 -13.49 7.63 8.27
CA MET A 1 -14.82 8.03 7.75
C MET A 1 -14.98 9.54 7.58
N GLU A 2 -14.56 10.36 8.55
CA GLU A 2 -14.67 11.83 8.45
C GLU A 2 -13.86 12.42 7.29
N PHE A 3 -12.59 12.03 7.14
CA PHE A 3 -11.73 12.47 6.04
C PHE A 3 -12.32 12.14 4.65
N LEU A 4 -12.85 10.93 4.47
CA LEU A 4 -13.50 10.51 3.23
C LEU A 4 -14.70 11.40 2.90
N ARG A 5 -15.57 11.67 3.88
CA ARG A 5 -16.74 12.54 3.70
C ARG A 5 -16.35 13.97 3.35
N GLY A 6 -15.36 14.53 4.04
CA GLY A 6 -14.86 15.88 3.76
C GLY A 6 -14.25 16.01 2.36
N THR A 7 -13.43 15.04 1.96
CA THR A 7 -12.83 15.00 0.62
C THR A 7 -13.90 14.88 -0.47
N LEU A 8 -14.87 13.98 -0.28
CA LEU A 8 -15.98 13.77 -1.22
C LEU A 8 -16.81 15.05 -1.38
N PHE A 9 -17.12 15.73 -0.29
CA PHE A 9 -17.88 16.99 -0.30
C PHE A 9 -17.17 18.07 -1.12
N CYS A 10 -15.86 18.25 -0.91
CA CYS A 10 -15.07 19.22 -1.69
C CYS A 10 -15.06 18.88 -3.19
N LEU A 11 -14.86 17.61 -3.54
CA LEU A 11 -14.83 17.17 -4.95
C LEU A 11 -16.18 17.32 -5.64
N GLN A 12 -17.28 17.01 -4.94
CA GLN A 12 -18.63 17.18 -5.46
C GLN A 12 -18.94 18.66 -5.75
N GLN A 13 -18.44 19.59 -4.95
CA GLN A 13 -18.58 21.02 -5.25
C GLN A 13 -17.80 21.45 -6.50
N GLN A 14 -16.61 20.89 -6.71
CA GLN A 14 -15.77 21.21 -7.87
C GLN A 14 -16.28 20.55 -9.16
N HIS A 15 -16.94 19.40 -9.05
CA HIS A 15 -17.43 18.61 -10.19
C HIS A 15 -18.89 18.16 -9.98
N PRO A 16 -19.86 19.10 -9.92
CA PRO A 16 -21.25 18.80 -9.57
C PRO A 16 -21.96 17.85 -10.55
N GLN A 17 -21.44 17.73 -11.77
CA GLN A 17 -21.96 16.86 -12.82
C GLN A 17 -21.51 15.40 -12.68
N ILE A 18 -20.52 15.10 -11.83
CA ILE A 18 -20.01 13.75 -11.64
C ILE A 18 -20.67 13.18 -10.37
N PRO A 19 -21.52 12.15 -10.47
CA PRO A 19 -22.05 11.47 -9.30
C PRO A 19 -20.89 10.82 -8.53
N MET A 20 -20.78 11.09 -7.23
CA MET A 20 -19.73 10.52 -6.39
C MET A 20 -20.34 9.83 -5.18
N LEU A 21 -19.90 8.61 -4.90
CA LEU A 21 -20.29 7.80 -3.75
C LEU A 21 -19.04 7.41 -2.97
N GLY A 22 -19.00 7.75 -1.68
CA GLY A 22 -17.91 7.36 -0.79
C GLY A 22 -18.19 6.02 -0.13
N LEU A 23 -17.29 5.06 -0.30
CA LEU A 23 -17.37 3.73 0.32
C LEU A 23 -16.18 3.52 1.25
N GLY A 24 -16.46 3.17 2.50
CA GLY A 24 -15.45 2.67 3.43
C GLY A 24 -15.42 1.16 3.33
N ALA A 25 -14.35 0.59 2.76
CA ALA A 25 -14.18 -0.84 2.58
C ALA A 25 -12.76 -1.27 2.96
N ASP A 26 -12.63 -2.50 3.42
CA ASP A 26 -11.35 -3.19 3.54
C ASP A 26 -11.13 -4.02 2.26
N LEU A 27 -10.03 -3.76 1.56
CA LEU A 27 -9.71 -4.45 0.30
C LEU A 27 -9.14 -5.86 0.52
N CYS A 28 -8.90 -6.24 1.78
CA CYS A 28 -8.51 -7.60 2.17
C CYS A 28 -9.68 -8.58 2.21
N VAL A 29 -10.92 -8.08 2.23
CA VAL A 29 -12.15 -8.89 2.22
C VAL A 29 -12.90 -8.72 0.88
N PRO A 30 -13.87 -9.59 0.55
CA PRO A 30 -14.64 -9.47 -0.68
C PRO A 30 -15.24 -8.06 -0.87
N LEU A 31 -15.04 -7.49 -2.05
CA LEU A 31 -15.49 -6.14 -2.38
C LEU A 31 -16.95 -6.17 -2.85
N GLU A 32 -17.87 -5.84 -1.94
CA GLU A 32 -19.29 -5.69 -2.26
C GLU A 32 -19.58 -4.25 -2.68
N LEU A 33 -19.92 -4.07 -3.96
CA LEU A 33 -20.30 -2.76 -4.49
C LEU A 33 -21.82 -2.57 -4.36
N PRO A 34 -22.27 -1.46 -3.79
CA PRO A 34 -23.69 -1.23 -3.59
C PRO A 34 -24.38 -0.89 -4.94
N PRO A 35 -25.70 -1.08 -5.04
CA PRO A 35 -26.43 -1.00 -6.32
C PRO A 35 -26.37 0.37 -7.00
N GLU A 36 -26.04 1.43 -6.27
CA GLU A 36 -25.81 2.78 -6.79
C GLU A 36 -24.57 2.85 -7.70
N VAL A 37 -23.60 1.94 -7.50
CA VAL A 37 -22.44 1.81 -8.39
C VAL A 37 -22.88 1.06 -9.65
N ARG A 38 -22.98 1.81 -10.77
CA ARG A 38 -23.37 1.27 -12.08
C ARG A 38 -22.56 0.04 -12.46
N SER A 39 -23.23 -1.00 -12.94
CA SER A 39 -22.59 -2.19 -13.50
C SER A 39 -22.21 -2.00 -14.97
N GLY A 40 -21.09 -2.63 -15.37
CA GLY A 40 -20.60 -2.64 -16.74
C GLY A 40 -19.84 -1.37 -17.15
N ARG A 41 -18.72 -1.55 -17.87
CA ARG A 41 -17.77 -0.49 -18.27
C ARG A 41 -17.18 0.27 -17.08
N ARG A 42 -17.02 -0.39 -15.94
CA ARG A 42 -16.30 0.15 -14.77
C ARG A 42 -14.80 0.01 -14.98
N LEU A 43 -14.07 1.00 -14.50
CA LEU A 43 -12.62 0.92 -14.39
C LEU A 43 -12.24 0.97 -12.91
N PHE A 44 -11.71 -0.13 -12.38
CA PHE A 44 -11.10 -0.15 -11.05
C PHE A 44 -9.76 0.58 -11.12
N PHE A 45 -9.71 1.78 -10.57
CA PHE A 45 -8.49 2.58 -10.56
C PHE A 45 -7.75 2.41 -9.23
N TYR A 46 -6.55 1.86 -9.28
CA TYR A 46 -5.69 1.61 -8.12
C TYR A 46 -4.32 2.26 -8.34
N PRO A 47 -4.21 3.59 -8.14
CA PRO A 47 -2.99 4.35 -8.43
C PRO A 47 -1.87 4.12 -7.42
N GLY A 48 -0.68 4.64 -7.76
CA GLY A 48 0.50 4.54 -6.91
C GLY A 48 1.10 3.14 -7.00
N SER A 49 1.60 2.60 -5.90
CA SER A 49 2.11 1.23 -5.85
C SER A 49 1.72 0.55 -4.54
N SER A 50 0.55 0.88 -4.00
CA SER A 50 0.06 0.33 -2.73
C SER A 50 -0.16 -1.19 -2.80
N ILE A 51 -0.24 -1.78 -4.00
CA ILE A 51 -0.28 -3.23 -4.18
C ILE A 51 1.05 -3.87 -3.77
N GLY A 52 2.14 -3.10 -3.86
CA GLY A 52 3.45 -3.49 -3.34
C GLY A 52 3.45 -3.67 -1.83
N ASN A 53 2.45 -3.21 -1.08
CA ASN A 53 2.40 -3.41 0.37
C ASN A 53 1.84 -4.79 0.76
N PHE A 54 1.38 -5.57 -0.22
CA PHE A 54 0.89 -6.92 -0.03
C PHE A 54 1.97 -7.93 -0.43
N ALA A 55 2.14 -8.98 0.36
CA ALA A 55 2.95 -10.12 -0.05
C ALA A 55 2.38 -10.73 -1.36
N PRO A 56 3.17 -11.43 -2.19
CA PRO A 56 2.75 -11.85 -3.53
C PRO A 56 1.40 -12.59 -3.56
N VAL A 57 1.17 -13.52 -2.62
CA VAL A 57 -0.10 -14.25 -2.49
C VAL A 57 -1.27 -13.31 -2.14
N GLN A 58 -1.03 -12.31 -1.29
CA GLN A 58 -2.05 -11.33 -0.91
C GLN A 58 -2.35 -10.34 -2.05
N ALA A 59 -1.33 -9.95 -2.82
CA ALA A 59 -1.47 -9.12 -4.01
C ALA A 59 -2.31 -9.83 -5.08
N GLN A 60 -2.03 -11.11 -5.33
CA GLN A 60 -2.86 -11.94 -6.21
C GLN A 60 -4.30 -12.00 -5.70
N ALA A 61 -4.50 -12.31 -4.42
CA ALA A 61 -5.85 -12.39 -3.85
C ALA A 61 -6.61 -11.06 -3.91
N LEU A 62 -5.93 -9.92 -3.80
CA LEU A 62 -6.53 -8.60 -4.03
C LEU A 62 -7.02 -8.44 -5.46
N LEU A 63 -6.18 -8.80 -6.44
CA LEU A 63 -6.54 -8.74 -7.86
C LEU A 63 -7.70 -9.69 -8.19
N GLU A 64 -7.70 -10.91 -7.65
CA GLU A 64 -8.80 -11.87 -7.79
C GLU A 64 -10.12 -11.32 -7.22
N ARG A 65 -10.07 -10.62 -6.07
CA ARG A 65 -11.25 -9.95 -5.49
C ARG A 65 -11.75 -8.81 -6.37
N LEU A 66 -10.85 -8.00 -6.94
CA LEU A 66 -11.23 -6.96 -7.91
C LEU A 66 -11.85 -7.59 -9.16
N ARG A 67 -11.27 -8.69 -9.66
CA ARG A 67 -11.79 -9.44 -10.79
C ARG A 67 -13.17 -10.01 -10.51
N ALA A 68 -13.41 -10.55 -9.32
CA ALA A 68 -14.71 -11.08 -8.90
C ALA A 68 -15.77 -9.98 -8.77
N ALA A 69 -15.38 -8.77 -8.36
CA ALA A 69 -16.28 -7.60 -8.31
C ALA A 69 -16.54 -7.00 -9.70
N ALA A 70 -15.73 -7.34 -10.71
CA ALA A 70 -15.81 -6.86 -12.08
C ALA A 70 -16.77 -7.68 -12.94
N GLY A 71 -17.52 -7.00 -13.80
CA GLY A 71 -18.43 -7.58 -14.77
C GLY A 71 -17.85 -7.50 -16.18
N ARG A 72 -18.54 -8.13 -17.14
CA ARG A 72 -18.11 -8.14 -18.54
C ARG A 72 -17.95 -6.72 -19.09
N GLY A 73 -16.76 -6.42 -19.62
CA GLY A 73 -16.43 -5.12 -20.20
C GLY A 73 -15.96 -4.08 -19.18
N ASP A 74 -15.77 -4.48 -17.92
CA ASP A 74 -15.01 -3.71 -16.94
C ASP A 74 -13.49 -3.93 -17.15
N GLY A 75 -12.68 -3.19 -16.40
CA GLY A 75 -11.24 -3.38 -16.38
C GLY A 75 -10.61 -2.82 -15.11
N VAL A 76 -9.30 -3.00 -15.00
CA VAL A 76 -8.47 -2.42 -13.95
C VAL A 76 -7.42 -1.51 -14.56
N LEU A 77 -7.16 -0.37 -13.91
CA LEU A 77 -6.03 0.52 -14.19
C LEU A 77 -5.22 0.64 -12.90
N ILE A 78 -4.04 0.03 -12.85
CA ILE A 78 -3.26 -0.14 -11.63
C ILE A 78 -1.81 0.33 -11.82
N GLY A 79 -1.31 1.10 -10.86
CA GLY A 79 0.09 1.52 -10.82
C GLY A 79 0.95 0.52 -10.05
N VAL A 80 2.19 0.35 -10.50
CA VAL A 80 3.22 -0.41 -9.79
C VAL A 80 4.58 0.26 -9.90
N ASP A 81 5.31 0.24 -8.78
CA ASP A 81 6.69 0.66 -8.71
C ASP A 81 7.59 -0.48 -9.20
N LEU A 82 8.44 -0.16 -10.18
CA LEU A 82 9.26 -1.15 -10.84
C LEU A 82 10.60 -1.35 -10.13
N LEU A 83 11.17 -2.53 -10.31
CA LEU A 83 12.54 -2.80 -9.88
C LEU A 83 13.51 -1.86 -10.63
N LYS A 84 14.38 -1.20 -9.87
CA LYS A 84 15.38 -0.25 -10.35
C LYS A 84 16.64 -0.34 -9.48
N ASP A 85 17.58 0.58 -9.67
CA ASP A 85 18.80 0.64 -8.85
C ASP A 85 18.48 0.68 -7.34
N GLU A 86 19.21 -0.10 -6.57
CA GLU A 86 18.98 -0.27 -5.13
C GLU A 86 19.18 1.02 -4.35
N GLN A 87 20.17 1.85 -4.71
CA GLN A 87 20.40 3.11 -4.01
C GLN A 87 19.21 4.05 -4.23
N ALA A 88 18.67 4.08 -5.46
CA ALA A 88 17.46 4.84 -5.75
C ALA A 88 16.23 4.31 -4.99
N LEU A 89 16.11 2.98 -4.85
CA LEU A 89 15.02 2.37 -4.07
C LEU A 89 15.14 2.71 -2.59
N VAL A 90 16.31 2.52 -1.96
CA VAL A 90 16.50 2.81 -0.54
C VAL A 90 16.33 4.31 -0.27
N ALA A 91 16.92 5.19 -1.10
CA ALA A 91 16.80 6.64 -0.92
C ALA A 91 15.37 7.17 -1.01
N ALA A 92 14.47 6.47 -1.72
CA ALA A 92 13.06 6.83 -1.77
C ALA A 92 12.30 6.52 -0.46
N TYR A 93 12.85 5.65 0.39
CA TYR A 93 12.26 5.24 1.67
C TYR A 93 13.08 5.70 2.89
N ASP A 94 14.29 6.20 2.68
CA ASP A 94 15.13 6.85 3.69
C ASP A 94 15.51 8.25 3.20
N ASP A 95 14.50 9.12 3.08
CA ASP A 95 14.68 10.47 2.56
C ASP A 95 15.46 11.36 3.54
N ALA A 96 16.35 12.20 3.00
CA ALA A 96 17.19 13.10 3.79
C ALA A 96 16.41 14.14 4.63
N LEU A 97 15.15 14.39 4.31
CA LEU A 97 14.28 15.29 5.08
C LEU A 97 13.64 14.60 6.29
N GLY A 98 13.79 13.28 6.41
CA GLY A 98 13.27 12.47 7.51
C GLY A 98 11.75 12.32 7.52
N VAL A 99 11.07 12.58 6.39
CA VAL A 99 9.60 12.51 6.30
C VAL A 99 9.13 11.06 6.42
N THR A 100 9.79 10.13 5.75
CA THR A 100 9.47 8.69 5.79
C THR A 100 9.78 8.10 7.17
N ALA A 101 10.86 8.57 7.82
CA ALA A 101 11.16 8.19 9.18
C ALA A 101 10.08 8.64 10.18
N ALA A 102 9.59 9.87 10.03
CA ALA A 102 8.49 10.40 10.84
C ALA A 102 7.18 9.64 10.58
N PHE A 103 6.89 9.31 9.32
CA PHE A 103 5.76 8.46 8.94
C PHE A 103 5.85 7.08 9.60
N ASN A 104 7.00 6.41 9.53
CA ASN A 104 7.17 5.07 10.10
C ASN A 104 6.97 5.09 11.63
N ARG A 105 7.61 6.03 12.33
CA ARG A 105 7.49 6.19 13.80
C ARG A 105 6.07 6.53 14.25
N ASN A 106 5.24 7.10 13.37
CA ASN A 106 3.86 7.42 13.69
C ASN A 106 3.02 6.17 14.02
N VAL A 107 3.42 4.96 13.57
CA VAL A 107 2.75 3.72 13.98
C VAL A 107 2.82 3.52 15.51
N LEU A 108 3.95 3.86 16.14
CA LEU A 108 4.12 3.76 17.59
C LEU A 108 3.23 4.75 18.33
N ARG A 109 3.14 5.99 17.83
CA ARG A 109 2.21 7.00 18.37
C ARG A 109 0.77 6.53 18.27
N ASN A 110 0.41 5.88 17.17
CA ASN A 110 -0.93 5.33 16.98
C ASN A 110 -1.20 4.16 17.94
N LEU A 111 -0.22 3.28 18.17
CA LEU A 111 -0.33 2.21 19.17
C LEU A 111 -0.49 2.78 20.59
N ASN A 112 0.28 3.82 20.96
CA ASN A 112 0.11 4.49 22.26
C ASN A 112 -1.33 4.95 22.45
N ARG A 113 -1.93 5.54 21.40
CA ARG A 113 -3.31 6.03 21.43
C ARG A 113 -4.35 4.92 21.48
N ILE A 114 -4.19 3.85 20.70
CA ILE A 114 -5.23 2.82 20.53
C ILE A 114 -5.22 1.81 21.67
N VAL A 115 -4.03 1.37 22.13
CA VAL A 115 -3.90 0.32 23.15
C VAL A 115 -3.33 0.81 24.48
N GLY A 116 -3.05 2.11 24.60
CA GLY A 116 -2.47 2.69 25.82
C GLY A 116 -1.04 2.24 26.07
N SER A 117 -0.28 1.98 25.01
CA SER A 117 1.16 1.70 25.14
C SER A 117 1.98 2.96 25.41
N ASP A 118 3.21 2.80 25.90
CA ASP A 118 4.10 3.88 26.34
C ASP A 118 5.38 4.04 25.48
N PHE A 119 5.33 3.67 24.19
CA PHE A 119 6.46 3.85 23.28
C PHE A 119 6.97 5.30 23.30
N GLN A 120 8.24 5.51 23.64
CA GLN A 120 8.92 6.79 23.47
C GLN A 120 9.55 6.82 22.08
N LEU A 121 9.10 7.70 21.19
CA LEU A 121 9.47 7.68 19.77
C LEU A 121 10.97 7.89 19.53
N GLU A 122 11.63 8.63 20.42
CA GLU A 122 13.07 8.88 20.44
C GLU A 122 13.91 7.61 20.64
N ASP A 123 13.35 6.55 21.22
CA ASP A 123 14.06 5.28 21.42
C ASP A 123 14.12 4.41 20.16
N TRP A 124 13.47 4.82 19.07
CA TRP A 124 13.29 4.01 17.87
C TRP A 124 13.84 4.72 16.65
N ARG A 125 14.77 4.10 15.94
CA ARG A 125 15.29 4.60 14.67
C ARG A 125 14.59 3.95 13.49
N HIS A 126 14.22 4.75 12.50
CA HIS A 126 13.76 4.23 11.21
C HIS A 126 14.94 3.55 10.48
N ALA A 127 14.71 2.38 9.91
CA ALA A 127 15.65 1.70 9.03
C ALA A 127 14.92 1.17 7.80
N ALA A 128 15.40 1.53 6.61
CA ALA A 128 14.94 0.97 5.34
C ALA A 128 16.07 0.16 4.70
N SER A 129 15.72 -0.98 4.13
CA SER A 129 16.65 -1.82 3.37
C SER A 129 15.94 -2.43 2.17
N PHE A 130 16.72 -2.77 1.14
CA PHE A 130 16.20 -3.53 0.01
C PHE A 130 16.55 -5.02 0.17
N ASP A 131 15.53 -5.86 0.26
CA ASP A 131 15.67 -7.31 0.16
C ASP A 131 15.70 -7.70 -1.33
N ARG A 132 16.89 -8.08 -1.80
CA ARG A 132 17.12 -8.49 -3.19
C ARG A 132 16.43 -9.80 -3.55
N GLU A 133 16.40 -10.76 -2.63
CA GLU A 133 15.77 -12.07 -2.87
C GLU A 133 14.25 -11.92 -2.95
N GLY A 134 13.71 -11.09 -2.07
CA GLY A 134 12.28 -10.74 -2.04
C GLY A 134 11.83 -9.70 -3.05
N SER A 135 12.75 -9.02 -3.74
CA SER A 135 12.48 -7.84 -4.58
C SER A 135 11.59 -6.79 -3.88
N ARG A 136 11.94 -6.40 -2.65
CA ARG A 136 11.12 -5.47 -1.85
C ARG A 136 11.94 -4.54 -0.98
N ILE A 137 11.43 -3.32 -0.76
CA ILE A 137 11.89 -2.50 0.35
C ILE A 137 11.24 -3.00 1.62
N GLN A 138 12.00 -3.05 2.72
CA GLN A 138 11.48 -3.33 4.05
C GLN A 138 11.75 -2.13 4.94
N MET A 139 10.73 -1.72 5.69
CA MET A 139 10.84 -0.69 6.71
C MET A 139 10.77 -1.30 8.10
N HIS A 140 11.67 -0.85 8.96
CA HIS A 140 11.77 -1.29 10.33
C HIS A 140 11.87 -0.11 11.29
N LEU A 141 11.51 -0.36 12.54
CA LEU A 141 11.82 0.47 13.69
C LEU A 141 12.80 -0.29 14.59
N GLN A 142 14.01 0.23 14.71
CA GLN A 142 15.09 -0.38 15.48
C GLN A 142 15.22 0.32 16.83
N ALA A 143 15.20 -0.45 17.92
CA ALA A 143 15.45 0.09 19.25
C ALA A 143 16.90 0.60 19.37
N GLU A 144 17.10 1.83 19.82
CA GLU A 144 18.45 2.41 19.96
C GLU A 144 19.15 1.98 21.26
N ARG A 145 18.37 1.47 22.22
CA ARG A 145 18.82 0.95 23.51
C ARG A 145 17.90 -0.16 23.98
N ASP A 146 18.26 -0.82 25.08
CA ASP A 146 17.33 -1.73 25.77
C ASP A 146 16.13 -0.92 26.27
N VAL A 147 14.91 -1.30 25.86
CA VAL A 147 13.65 -0.65 26.23
C VAL A 147 12.62 -1.68 26.63
N THR A 148 11.78 -1.35 27.60
CA THR A 148 10.59 -2.14 27.92
C THR A 148 9.37 -1.26 27.68
N VAL A 149 8.51 -1.70 26.78
CA VAL A 149 7.24 -1.03 26.45
C VAL A 149 6.13 -1.72 27.23
N HIS A 150 5.27 -0.95 27.87
CA HIS A 150 4.14 -1.41 28.66
C HIS A 150 2.82 -0.99 28.02
N TRP A 151 1.78 -1.76 28.27
CA TRP A 151 0.39 -1.44 27.98
C TRP A 151 -0.50 -2.17 29.00
N ALA A 152 -1.81 -1.93 28.98
CA ALA A 152 -2.71 -2.43 30.02
C ALA A 152 -2.67 -3.96 30.23
N GLN A 153 -2.37 -4.73 29.18
CA GLN A 153 -2.38 -6.20 29.21
C GLN A 153 -0.98 -6.83 29.32
N GLY A 154 0.09 -6.04 29.37
CA GLY A 154 1.43 -6.63 29.46
C GLY A 154 2.57 -5.66 29.15
N SER A 155 3.74 -6.24 28.95
CA SER A 155 4.92 -5.52 28.50
C SER A 155 5.76 -6.39 27.57
N ARG A 156 6.61 -5.74 26.79
CA ARG A 156 7.64 -6.40 25.98
C ARG A 156 8.95 -5.65 26.12
N GLY A 157 9.99 -6.39 26.47
CA GLY A 157 11.37 -5.92 26.38
C GLY A 157 11.89 -6.06 24.95
N PHE A 158 12.63 -5.04 24.50
CA PHE A 158 13.40 -5.03 23.26
C PHE A 158 14.84 -4.74 23.60
N ARG A 159 15.77 -5.50 23.00
CA ARG A 159 17.20 -5.23 23.13
C ARG A 159 17.63 -4.09 22.22
N ALA A 160 18.71 -3.40 22.55
CA ALA A 160 19.37 -2.48 21.65
C ALA A 160 19.66 -3.18 20.31
N GLY A 161 19.18 -2.57 19.23
CA GLY A 161 19.28 -3.09 17.88
C GLY A 161 18.19 -4.07 17.45
N GLU A 162 17.30 -4.51 18.33
CA GLU A 162 16.12 -5.30 17.95
C GLU A 162 15.19 -4.48 17.05
N GLN A 163 14.60 -5.12 16.05
CA GLN A 163 13.81 -4.46 15.02
C GLN A 163 12.35 -4.93 15.04
N ILE A 164 11.44 -3.99 14.81
CA ILE A 164 10.04 -4.23 14.48
C ILE A 164 9.87 -3.98 12.99
N HIS A 165 9.51 -5.00 12.22
CA HIS A 165 9.10 -4.84 10.82
C HIS A 165 7.76 -4.12 10.76
N THR A 166 7.67 -3.04 9.97
CA THR A 166 6.48 -2.20 9.87
C THR A 166 5.82 -2.24 8.50
N GLU A 167 6.60 -2.40 7.42
CA GLU A 167 6.08 -2.39 6.06
C GLU A 167 7.00 -3.15 5.09
N ASP A 168 6.40 -3.84 4.13
CA ASP A 168 7.07 -4.28 2.90
C ASP A 168 6.58 -3.43 1.73
N SER A 169 7.44 -3.19 0.75
CA SER A 169 7.05 -2.59 -0.53
C SER A 169 7.71 -3.35 -1.69
N TYR A 170 6.99 -4.33 -2.23
CA TYR A 170 7.40 -5.16 -3.36
C TYR A 170 7.53 -4.34 -4.64
N LYS A 171 8.58 -4.64 -5.39
CA LYS A 171 8.94 -4.03 -6.67
C LYS A 171 8.85 -5.07 -7.76
N TYR A 172 8.24 -4.70 -8.87
CA TYR A 172 7.88 -5.64 -9.93
C TYR A 172 8.75 -5.43 -11.17
N ARG A 173 8.95 -6.49 -11.94
CA ARG A 173 9.28 -6.36 -13.36
C ARG A 173 7.96 -6.29 -14.14
N PRO A 174 7.88 -5.56 -15.27
CA PRO A 174 6.62 -5.42 -15.97
C PRO A 174 5.97 -6.74 -16.37
N ASP A 175 6.77 -7.68 -16.91
CA ASP A 175 6.26 -8.98 -17.35
C ASP A 175 5.73 -9.84 -16.18
N ASP A 176 6.39 -9.79 -15.02
CA ASP A 176 5.96 -10.53 -13.82
C ASP A 176 4.60 -10.02 -13.32
N PHE A 177 4.38 -8.70 -13.39
CA PHE A 177 3.11 -8.11 -12.99
C PHE A 177 1.99 -8.34 -14.02
N ALA A 178 2.32 -8.37 -15.31
CA ALA A 178 1.38 -8.78 -16.36
C ALA A 178 0.90 -10.22 -16.12
N ALA A 179 1.83 -11.15 -15.83
CA ALA A 179 1.50 -12.53 -15.50
C ALA A 179 0.65 -12.64 -14.22
N LEU A 180 0.90 -11.79 -13.21
CA LEU A 180 0.09 -11.72 -12.00
C LEU A 180 -1.37 -11.29 -12.29
N LEU A 181 -1.57 -10.32 -13.19
CA LEU A 181 -2.91 -9.91 -13.62
C LEU A 181 -3.64 -11.05 -14.34
N GLU A 182 -2.95 -11.75 -15.24
CA GLU A 182 -3.49 -12.91 -15.96
C GLU A 182 -3.85 -14.05 -15.00
N ALA A 183 -2.97 -14.36 -14.04
CA ALA A 183 -3.22 -15.36 -13.01
C ALA A 183 -4.44 -15.01 -12.13
N ALA A 184 -4.69 -13.72 -11.91
CA ALA A 184 -5.87 -13.22 -11.20
C ALA A 184 -7.15 -13.19 -12.05
N GLY A 185 -7.08 -13.60 -13.33
CA GLY A 185 -8.21 -13.72 -14.24
C GLY A 185 -8.53 -12.46 -15.05
N PHE A 186 -7.58 -11.52 -15.17
CA PHE A 186 -7.69 -10.41 -16.10
C PHE A 186 -7.08 -10.77 -17.47
N ASP A 187 -7.63 -10.19 -18.55
CA ASP A 187 -7.21 -10.45 -19.92
C ASP A 187 -6.48 -9.26 -20.54
N ASP A 188 -5.55 -9.56 -21.45
CA ASP A 188 -4.81 -8.61 -22.31
C ASP A 188 -4.18 -7.44 -21.55
N PRO A 189 -3.26 -7.71 -20.60
CA PRO A 189 -2.55 -6.66 -19.89
C PRO A 189 -1.73 -5.82 -20.88
N VAL A 190 -1.94 -4.51 -20.83
CA VAL A 190 -1.11 -3.52 -21.52
C VAL A 190 -0.55 -2.54 -20.49
N TRP A 191 0.66 -2.05 -20.70
CA TRP A 191 1.27 -1.12 -19.75
C TRP A 191 2.07 0.00 -20.43
N TRP A 192 2.22 1.07 -19.67
CA TRP A 192 3.05 2.22 -20.02
C TRP A 192 3.98 2.53 -18.87
N THR A 193 5.20 2.93 -19.19
CA THR A 193 6.19 3.36 -18.20
C THR A 193 6.51 4.83 -18.33
N ASP A 194 7.02 5.43 -17.26
CA ASP A 194 7.71 6.71 -17.36
C ASP A 194 9.01 6.56 -18.19
N PRO A 195 9.64 7.67 -18.65
CA PRO A 195 10.83 7.61 -19.50
C PRO A 195 12.03 6.89 -18.87
N ARG A 196 12.08 6.74 -17.54
CA ARG A 196 13.16 6.02 -16.85
C ARG A 196 12.82 4.54 -16.61
N GLY A 197 11.60 4.09 -16.90
CA GLY A 197 11.16 2.72 -16.64
C GLY A 197 11.10 2.40 -15.14
N TRP A 198 10.79 3.39 -14.31
CA TRP A 198 10.78 3.28 -12.84
C TRP A 198 9.42 2.97 -12.28
N PHE A 199 8.36 3.31 -13.01
CA PHE A 199 6.99 3.10 -12.64
C PHE A 199 6.19 2.68 -13.87
N ALA A 200 5.25 1.76 -13.68
CA ALA A 200 4.34 1.32 -14.73
C ALA A 200 2.88 1.53 -14.32
N VAL A 201 2.07 1.89 -15.30
CA VAL A 201 0.61 1.83 -15.20
C VAL A 201 0.13 0.72 -16.12
N PHE A 202 -0.55 -0.27 -15.55
CA PHE A 202 -1.15 -1.39 -16.25
C PHE A 202 -2.64 -1.15 -16.44
N HIS A 203 -3.15 -1.50 -17.62
CA HIS A 203 -4.55 -1.70 -17.89
C HIS A 203 -4.81 -3.16 -18.28
N ALA A 204 -5.83 -3.79 -17.71
CA ALA A 204 -6.27 -5.13 -18.11
C ALA A 204 -7.80 -5.24 -18.06
N ARG A 205 -8.37 -6.11 -18.91
CA ARG A 205 -9.82 -6.32 -19.01
C ARG A 205 -10.27 -7.37 -18.01
N ALA A 206 -11.45 -7.18 -17.43
CA ALA A 206 -12.10 -8.21 -16.61
C ALA A 206 -12.91 -9.18 -17.49
#